data_AF-A0A8E0MAC4-F1
#
_entry.id   AF-A0A8E0MAC4-F1
#
_cell.length_a   1.000
_cell.length_b   1.000
_cell.length_c   1.000
_cell.angle_alpha   90.00
_cell.angle_beta   90.00
_cell.angle_gamma   90.00
#
_symmetry.space_group_name_H-M   'P 1'
#
loop_
_entity.id
_entity.type
_entity.pdbx_description
1 polymer ?
#
loop_
_entity_poly.entity_id
_entity_poly.type
_entity_poly.pdbx_seq_one_letter_code
_entity_poly.pdbx_strand_id
1 'polypeptide(L)'
;MTDRGKILDELKWRGALNQLTDEDGLRKLTEEKAVSVYCGTDPTGDSLHVGHLIPFMILKRFQLLGHRPVIVIGGGTGSIGDPSGRNSERVLQTMDTIAANKKKLTAQMENLFGTDD
;
A
#
# COMPACT_ATOMS: atom_id res chain seq x y z
N MET A 1 23.12 -5.72 10.65
CA MET A 1 22.39 -6.84 10.00
C MET A 1 20.93 -6.44 9.87
N THR A 2 20.41 -6.26 8.66
CA THR A 2 18.97 -6.07 8.44
C THR A 2 18.23 -7.38 8.67
N ASP A 3 17.23 -7.36 9.54
CA ASP A 3 16.49 -8.53 10.01
C ASP A 3 15.32 -8.90 9.08
N ARG A 4 15.62 -8.99 7.78
CA ARG A 4 14.63 -9.08 6.68
C ARG A 4 13.65 -10.25 6.86
N GLY A 5 14.15 -11.40 7.33
CA GLY A 5 13.33 -12.61 7.53
C GLY A 5 12.27 -12.49 8.63
N LYS A 6 12.36 -11.49 9.52
CA LYS A 6 11.40 -11.32 10.63
C LYS A 6 10.12 -10.61 10.25
N ILE A 7 9.96 -10.16 9.01
CA ILE A 7 8.77 -9.41 8.61
C ILE A 7 7.48 -10.20 8.85
N LEU A 8 7.46 -11.50 8.51
CA LEU A 8 6.27 -12.33 8.73
C LEU A 8 5.97 -12.55 10.21
N ASP A 9 7.00 -12.76 11.03
CA ASP A 9 6.83 -12.92 12.47
C ASP A 9 6.30 -11.64 13.12
N GLU A 10 6.81 -10.48 12.69
CA GLU A 10 6.33 -9.19 13.16
C GLU A 10 4.86 -8.96 12.79
N LEU A 11 4.49 -9.23 11.53
CA LEU A 11 3.10 -9.04 11.08
C LEU A 11 2.14 -10.03 11.77
N LYS A 12 2.57 -11.27 11.99
CA LYS A 12 1.79 -12.29 12.71
C LYS A 12 1.58 -11.90 14.16
N TRP A 13 2.63 -11.46 14.86
CA TRP A 13 2.54 -10.98 16.24
C TRP A 13 1.56 -9.81 16.40
N ARG A 14 1.48 -8.94 15.39
CA ARG A 14 0.57 -7.78 15.38
C ARG A 14 -0.86 -8.12 14.96
N GLY A 15 -1.15 -9.36 14.57
CA GLY A 15 -2.45 -9.73 13.99
C GLY A 15 -2.72 -9.04 12.66
N ALA A 16 -1.67 -8.67 11.91
CA ALA A 16 -1.77 -7.92 10.65
C ALA A 16 -1.79 -8.83 9.40
N LEU A 17 -1.89 -10.14 9.59
CA LEU A 17 -1.99 -11.13 8.52
C LEU A 17 -3.41 -11.71 8.49
N ASN A 18 -4.01 -11.74 7.32
CA ASN A 18 -5.33 -12.34 7.10
C ASN A 18 -5.22 -13.57 6.19
N GLN A 19 -4.68 -13.39 4.99
CA GLN A 19 -4.52 -14.44 3.99
C GLN A 19 -3.12 -14.33 3.39
N LEU A 20 -2.51 -15.49 3.15
CA LEU A 20 -1.22 -15.64 2.49
C LEU A 20 -1.36 -16.73 1.43
N THR A 21 -0.75 -16.51 0.26
CA THR A 21 -0.74 -17.51 -0.82
C THR A 21 0.22 -18.67 -0.52
N ASP A 22 1.38 -18.36 0.05
CA ASP A 22 2.45 -19.30 0.42
C ASP A 22 3.31 -18.66 1.53
N GLU A 23 3.07 -19.03 2.79
CA GLU A 23 3.79 -18.48 3.95
C GLU A 23 5.26 -18.91 3.95
N ASP A 24 5.54 -20.18 3.65
CA ASP A 24 6.89 -20.76 3.70
C ASP A 24 7.76 -20.21 2.57
N GLY A 25 7.22 -20.13 1.35
CA GLY A 25 7.92 -19.55 0.21
C GLY A 25 8.23 -18.06 0.41
N LEU A 26 7.28 -17.30 0.97
CA LEU A 26 7.49 -15.88 1.27
C LEU A 26 8.55 -15.69 2.37
N ARG A 27 8.53 -16.50 3.43
CA ARG A 27 9.53 -16.46 4.50
C ARG A 27 10.93 -16.67 3.93
N LYS A 28 11.13 -17.76 3.20
CA LYS A 28 12.40 -18.09 2.56
C LYS A 28 12.88 -16.96 1.64
N LEU A 29 11.98 -16.41 0.82
CA LEU A 29 12.32 -15.31 -0.09
C LEU A 29 12.80 -14.05 0.66
N THR A 30 12.15 -13.71 1.78
CA THR A 30 12.51 -12.53 2.58
C THR A 30 13.80 -12.71 3.39
N GLU A 31 14.17 -13.95 3.72
CA GLU A 31 15.47 -14.28 4.31
C GLU A 31 16.60 -14.19 3.29
N GLU A 32 16.36 -14.65 2.06
CA GLU A 32 17.36 -14.69 0.99
C GLU A 32 17.69 -13.30 0.43
N LYS A 33 16.69 -12.42 0.27
CA LYS A 33 16.91 -11.12 -0.37
C LYS A 33 15.90 -10.03 0.01
N ALA A 34 16.27 -8.79 -0.32
CA ALA A 34 15.32 -7.69 -0.39
C ALA A 34 14.22 -8.03 -1.41
N VAL A 35 12.96 -7.74 -1.08
CA VAL A 35 11.83 -7.90 -2.00
C VAL A 35 11.19 -6.54 -2.26
N SER A 36 10.58 -6.40 -3.43
CA SER A 36 9.68 -5.27 -3.69
C SER A 36 8.26 -5.69 -3.34
N VAL A 37 7.57 -4.87 -2.57
CA VAL A 37 6.17 -5.08 -2.15
C VAL A 37 5.36 -3.86 -2.49
N TYR A 38 4.14 -4.05 -3.00
CA TYR A 38 3.32 -2.93 -3.43
C TYR A 38 1.97 -2.89 -2.73
N CYS A 39 1.43 -1.68 -2.60
CA CYS A 39 0.04 -1.44 -2.20
C CYS A 39 -0.51 -0.27 -3.02
N GLY A 40 -1.76 -0.42 -3.48
CA GLY A 40 -2.45 0.58 -4.27
C GLY A 40 -3.51 1.34 -3.47
N THR A 41 -3.76 2.59 -3.83
CA THR A 41 -4.92 3.36 -3.37
C THR A 41 -5.47 4.23 -4.50
N ASP A 42 -6.80 4.35 -4.55
CA ASP A 42 -7.48 5.17 -5.56
C ASP A 42 -7.68 6.60 -5.05
N PRO A 43 -7.48 7.62 -5.90
CA PRO A 43 -7.60 9.04 -5.55
C PRO A 43 -9.07 9.51 -5.50
N THR A 44 -9.91 8.77 -4.77
CA THR A 44 -11.36 9.03 -4.62
C THR A 44 -11.69 10.25 -3.78
N GLY A 45 -10.73 10.70 -2.97
CA GLY A 45 -10.77 11.92 -2.19
C GLY A 45 -9.41 12.60 -2.20
N ASP A 46 -9.37 13.81 -1.66
CA ASP A 46 -8.19 14.66 -1.68
C ASP A 46 -7.21 14.37 -0.52
N SER A 47 -7.59 13.46 0.37
CA SER A 47 -6.76 12.96 1.46
C SER A 47 -7.06 11.51 1.81
N LEU A 48 -6.05 10.80 2.29
CA LEU A 48 -6.25 9.53 2.97
C LEU A 48 -6.80 9.77 4.38
N HIS A 49 -7.68 8.89 4.81
CA HIS A 49 -8.15 8.78 6.19
C HIS A 49 -7.64 7.49 6.86
N VAL A 50 -7.87 7.35 8.17
CA VAL A 50 -7.39 6.22 8.99
C VAL A 50 -7.71 4.83 8.43
N GLY A 51 -8.82 4.66 7.70
CA GLY A 51 -9.16 3.40 7.04
C GLY A 51 -8.12 2.89 6.02
N HIS A 52 -7.27 3.76 5.47
CA HIS A 52 -6.20 3.35 4.55
C HIS A 52 -4.88 3.03 5.27
N LEU A 53 -4.79 3.28 6.57
CA LEU A 53 -3.50 3.31 7.26
C LEU A 53 -2.87 1.92 7.38
N ILE A 54 -3.67 0.86 7.58
CA ILE A 54 -3.14 -0.48 7.85
C ILE A 54 -2.26 -1.01 6.71
N PRO A 55 -2.69 -1.03 5.43
CA PRO A 55 -1.82 -1.45 4.33
C PRO A 55 -0.51 -0.66 4.22
N PHE A 56 -0.56 0.66 4.42
CA PHE A 56 0.64 1.50 4.36
C PHE A 56 1.56 1.29 5.57
N MET A 57 1.02 1.05 6.77
CA MET A 57 1.83 0.69 7.92
C MET A 57 2.56 -0.65 7.72
N ILE A 58 1.93 -1.61 7.03
CA ILE A 58 2.57 -2.87 6.64
C ILE A 58 3.73 -2.58 5.68
N LEU A 59 3.51 -1.80 4.60
CA LEU A 59 4.59 -1.38 3.70
C LEU A 59 5.73 -0.67 4.42
N LYS A 60 5.43 0.17 5.41
CA LYS A 60 6.46 0.86 6.19
C LYS A 60 7.32 -0.11 6.99
N ARG A 61 6.75 -1.20 7.53
CA ARG A 61 7.50 -2.26 8.20
C ARG A 61 8.43 -2.99 7.24
N PHE A 62 7.94 -3.31 6.05
CA PHE A 62 8.80 -3.82 4.97
C PHE A 62 9.97 -2.86 4.68
N GLN A 63 9.70 -1.56 4.56
CA GLN A 63 10.75 -0.54 4.37
C GLN A 63 11.79 -0.53 5.50
N LEU A 64 11.33 -0.53 6.76
CA LEU A 64 12.19 -0.49 7.95
C LEU A 64 13.08 -1.73 8.08
N LEU A 65 12.64 -2.88 7.56
CA LEU A 65 13.44 -4.10 7.50
C LEU A 65 14.31 -4.20 6.23
N GLY A 66 14.32 -3.17 5.39
CA GLY A 66 15.19 -3.04 4.22
C GLY A 66 14.58 -3.57 2.91
N HIS A 67 13.30 -3.90 2.89
CA HIS A 67 12.57 -4.21 1.64
C HIS A 67 12.18 -2.92 0.93
N ARG A 68 11.75 -3.04 -0.33
CA ARG A 68 11.41 -1.90 -1.18
C ARG A 68 9.88 -1.74 -1.30
N PRO A 69 9.25 -0.79 -0.60
CA PRO A 69 7.84 -0.49 -0.82
C PRO A 69 7.64 0.20 -2.18
N VAL A 70 6.55 -0.14 -2.87
CA VAL A 70 6.10 0.52 -4.10
C VAL A 70 4.65 0.95 -3.89
N ILE A 71 4.40 2.25 -3.89
CA ILE A 71 3.06 2.79 -3.67
C ILE A 71 2.45 3.17 -5.00
N VAL A 72 1.26 2.63 -5.29
CA VAL A 72 0.55 2.86 -6.55
C VAL A 72 -0.65 3.76 -6.31
N ILE A 73 -0.64 4.97 -6.87
CA ILE A 73 -1.81 5.86 -6.85
C ILE A 73 -2.61 5.66 -8.14
N GLY A 74 -3.75 4.96 -8.02
CA GLY A 74 -4.55 4.41 -9.11
C GLY A 74 -5.38 5.44 -9.88
N GLY A 75 -4.76 6.17 -10.81
CA GLY A 75 -5.45 7.15 -11.64
C GLY A 75 -6.48 6.57 -12.62
N GLY A 76 -6.30 5.32 -13.08
CA GLY A 76 -7.22 4.64 -14.03
C GLY A 76 -8.29 3.78 -13.36
N THR A 77 -8.04 3.26 -12.16
CA THR A 77 -9.01 2.50 -11.36
C THR A 77 -10.05 3.42 -10.70
N GLY A 78 -9.66 4.66 -10.35
CA GLY A 78 -10.57 5.69 -9.86
C GLY A 78 -11.64 6.16 -10.86
N SER A 79 -11.36 6.09 -12.18
CA SER A 79 -12.33 6.49 -13.23
C SER A 79 -13.39 5.42 -13.53
N ILE A 80 -13.16 4.17 -13.14
CA ILE A 80 -14.14 3.07 -13.27
C ILE A 80 -14.83 2.81 -11.93
N GLY A 81 -14.08 2.89 -10.82
CA GLY A 81 -14.53 2.63 -9.47
C GLY A 81 -14.51 1.12 -9.15
N ASP A 82 -13.84 0.73 -8.07
CA ASP A 82 -13.93 -0.63 -7.53
C ASP A 82 -15.36 -0.89 -7.00
N PRO A 83 -16.10 -1.87 -7.56
CA PRO A 83 -17.49 -2.18 -7.17
C PRO A 83 -17.58 -3.04 -5.90
N SER A 84 -16.47 -3.48 -5.32
CA SER A 84 -16.48 -4.39 -4.16
C SER A 84 -17.16 -3.74 -2.94
N GLY A 85 -18.37 -4.22 -2.62
CA GLY A 85 -19.05 -3.97 -1.35
C GLY A 85 -19.94 -2.72 -1.24
N ARG A 86 -20.33 -2.06 -2.34
CA ARG A 86 -21.24 -0.88 -2.28
C ARG A 86 -22.54 -1.07 -3.07
N ASN A 87 -23.67 -0.69 -2.45
CA ASN A 87 -25.03 -0.79 -3.00
C ASN A 87 -25.47 0.42 -3.86
N SER A 88 -24.59 1.40 -4.12
CA SER A 88 -24.91 2.58 -4.93
C SER A 88 -23.81 2.89 -5.94
N GLU A 89 -24.21 3.31 -7.15
CA GLU A 89 -23.29 3.76 -8.18
C GLU A 89 -22.49 4.98 -7.69
N ARG A 90 -21.17 4.96 -7.89
CA ARG A 90 -20.32 6.10 -7.57
C ARG A 90 -20.57 7.23 -8.57
N VAL A 91 -20.65 8.46 -8.08
CA VAL A 91 -20.57 9.65 -8.93
C VAL A 91 -19.19 9.68 -9.57
N LEU A 92 -19.14 9.63 -10.90
CA LEU A 92 -17.90 9.73 -11.66
C LEU A 92 -17.25 11.10 -11.41
N GLN A 93 -16.00 11.08 -10.93
CA GLN A 93 -15.21 12.29 -10.76
C GLN A 93 -14.65 12.74 -12.12
N THR A 94 -14.49 14.05 -12.31
CA THR A 94 -13.81 14.58 -13.50
C THR A 94 -12.32 14.17 -13.49
N MET A 95 -11.72 14.04 -14.67
CA MET A 95 -10.29 13.73 -14.78
C MET A 95 -9.42 14.76 -14.05
N ASP A 96 -9.83 16.03 -14.05
CA ASP A 96 -9.14 17.10 -13.30
C ASP A 96 -9.18 16.87 -11.79
N THR A 97 -10.33 16.42 -11.27
CA THR A 97 -10.49 16.08 -9.85
C THR A 97 -9.59 14.89 -9.48
N ILE A 98 -9.58 13.85 -10.31
CA ILE A 98 -8.72 12.67 -10.13
C ILE A 98 -7.25 13.07 -10.13
N ALA A 99 -6.83 13.94 -11.04
CA ALA A 99 -5.46 14.44 -11.13
C ALA A 99 -5.06 15.27 -9.89
N ALA A 100 -5.95 16.14 -9.42
CA ALA A 100 -5.72 16.95 -8.21
C ALA A 100 -5.59 16.07 -6.95
N ASN A 101 -6.48 15.08 -6.81
CA ASN A 101 -6.44 14.12 -5.71
C ASN A 101 -5.16 13.28 -5.76
N LYS A 102 -4.80 12.77 -6.95
CA LYS A 102 -3.55 12.01 -7.16
C LYS A 102 -2.34 12.79 -6.64
N LYS A 103 -2.22 14.06 -7.01
CA LYS A 103 -1.11 14.92 -6.55
C LYS A 103 -1.05 15.04 -5.03
N LYS A 104 -2.20 15.26 -4.37
CA LYS A 104 -2.27 15.35 -2.92
C LYS A 104 -1.92 14.04 -2.23
N LEU A 105 -2.43 12.91 -2.73
CA LEU A 105 -2.12 11.58 -2.17
C LEU A 105 -0.64 11.22 -2.36
N THR A 106 -0.06 11.54 -3.52
CA THR A 106 1.39 11.39 -3.76
C THR A 106 2.20 12.16 -2.73
N ALA A 107 1.87 13.44 -2.48
CA ALA A 107 2.57 14.24 -1.47
C ALA A 107 2.46 13.65 -0.04
N GLN A 108 1.31 13.08 0.32
CA GLN A 108 1.17 12.36 1.60
C GLN A 108 2.10 11.15 1.68
N MET A 109 2.21 10.39 0.58
CA MET A 109 3.07 9.21 0.52
C MET A 109 4.56 9.55 0.55
N GLU A 110 4.98 10.57 -0.19
CA GLU A 110 6.36 11.08 -0.15
C GLU A 110 6.73 11.54 1.26
N ASN A 111 5.83 12.22 1.97
CA ASN A 111 6.07 12.61 3.36
C ASN A 111 6.21 11.41 4.33
N LEU A 112 5.47 10.32 4.09
CA LEU A 112 5.48 9.14 4.97
C LEU A 112 6.62 8.16 4.65
N PHE A 113 7.00 8.04 3.37
CA PHE A 113 7.93 7.02 2.89
C PHE A 113 9.25 7.57 2.37
N GLY A 114 9.33 8.86 2.08
CA GLY A 114 10.42 9.47 1.32
C GLY A 114 10.33 9.16 -0.17
N THR A 115 11.31 9.67 -0.91
CA THR A 115 11.56 9.38 -2.33
C THR A 115 12.86 8.57 -2.46
N ASP A 116 13.06 7.90 -3.59
CA ASP A 116 14.26 7.08 -3.88
C ASP A 116 15.52 7.95 -4.20
N ASP A 117 15.60 9.18 -3.67
CA ASP A 117 16.72 10.13 -3.89
C ASP A 117 17.98 9.79 -3.06
#